data_AF-A0A821U8X2-F1
#
_entry.id   AF-A0A821U8X2-F1
#
_cell.length_a   1.000
_cell.length_b   1.000
_cell.length_c   1.000
_cell.angle_alpha   90.00
_cell.angle_beta   90.00
_cell.angle_gamma   90.00
#
_symmetry.space_group_name_H-M   'P 1'
#
loop_
_entity.id
_entity.type
_entity.pdbx_description
1 polymer ?
#
loop_
_entity_poly.entity_id
_entity_poly.type
_entity_poly.pdbx_seq_one_letter_code
_entity_poly.pdbx_strand_id
1 'polypeptide(L)'
;ETRVPFAVKGGGHAMNPGFSSTTGILIAMSRFRQITYHANRRTVDLGAGLLWDDVYQVLDPLNITVVGGRVTGVGIAGLILGGGYSWKSNQYGLSIDNVIEYEVSTK
;
A
#
# COMPACT_ATOMS: atom_id res chain seq x y z
N GLU A 1 -9.19 29.68 2.81
CA GLU A 1 -9.14 28.25 3.20
C GLU A 1 -10.50 27.81 3.74
N THR A 2 -10.98 26.64 3.31
CA THR A 2 -12.22 26.03 3.84
C THR A 2 -11.85 24.82 4.69
N ARG A 3 -12.34 24.76 5.95
CA ARG A 3 -12.07 23.63 6.88
C ARG A 3 -12.97 22.43 6.56
N VAL A 4 -12.76 21.80 5.41
CA VAL A 4 -13.54 20.65 4.95
C VAL A 4 -12.90 19.34 5.46
N PRO A 5 -13.67 18.42 6.08
CA PRO A 5 -13.17 17.09 6.40
C PRO A 5 -12.68 16.37 5.15
N PHE A 6 -11.61 15.58 5.27
CA PHE A 6 -11.17 14.70 4.19
C PHE A 6 -10.84 13.31 4.71
N ALA A 7 -10.87 12.33 3.81
CA ALA A 7 -10.35 11.00 4.03
C ALA A 7 -9.41 10.62 2.89
N VAL A 8 -8.49 9.68 3.15
CA VAL A 8 -7.60 9.12 2.13
C VAL A 8 -8.03 7.69 1.84
N LYS A 9 -8.09 7.33 0.55
CA LYS A 9 -8.40 5.98 0.10
C LYS A 9 -7.29 5.45 -0.80
N GLY A 10 -6.59 4.42 -0.32
CA GLY A 10 -5.77 3.52 -1.15
C GLY A 10 -6.67 2.51 -1.88
N GLY A 11 -6.53 1.22 -1.57
CA GLY A 11 -7.38 0.16 -2.13
C GLY A 11 -8.82 0.10 -1.58
N GLY A 12 -9.09 0.70 -0.41
CA GLY A 12 -10.43 0.74 0.17
C GLY A 12 -10.94 -0.58 0.75
N HIS A 13 -10.04 -1.49 1.15
CA HIS A 13 -10.37 -2.81 1.70
C HIS A 13 -10.74 -2.80 3.20
N ALA A 14 -10.88 -1.62 3.81
CA ALA A 14 -11.34 -1.51 5.20
C ALA A 14 -12.87 -1.70 5.25
N MET A 15 -13.33 -2.61 6.09
CA MET A 15 -14.77 -2.93 6.22
C MET A 15 -15.50 -2.00 7.22
N ASN A 16 -14.76 -1.24 8.02
CA ASN A 16 -15.32 -0.37 9.04
C ASN A 16 -16.02 0.86 8.39
N PRO A 17 -17.27 1.17 8.78
CA PRO A 17 -17.93 2.39 8.33
C PRO A 17 -17.09 3.64 8.63
N GLY A 18 -16.99 4.55 7.65
CA GLY A 18 -16.18 5.77 7.78
C GLY A 18 -14.69 5.58 7.53
N PHE A 19 -14.20 4.35 7.32
CA PHE A 19 -12.82 4.11 6.90
C PHE A 19 -12.76 4.18 5.36
N SER A 20 -11.72 4.80 4.80
CA SER A 20 -11.59 5.05 3.34
C SER A 20 -12.82 5.74 2.70
N SER A 21 -13.58 6.52 3.48
CA SER A 21 -14.81 7.21 3.06
C SER A 21 -15.00 8.48 3.88
N THR A 22 -15.76 9.44 3.35
CA THR A 22 -16.07 10.71 4.03
C THR A 22 -17.29 11.36 3.39
N THR A 23 -17.94 12.27 4.13
CA THR A 23 -18.95 13.19 3.58
C THR A 23 -18.31 14.45 2.94
N GLY A 24 -17.00 14.64 3.12
CA GLY A 24 -16.23 15.74 2.53
C GLY A 24 -15.38 15.29 1.34
N ILE A 25 -14.10 15.67 1.34
CA ILE A 25 -13.18 15.39 0.22
C ILE A 25 -12.54 14.01 0.38
N LEU A 26 -12.75 13.11 -0.58
CA LEU A 26 -12.05 11.84 -0.63
C LEU A 26 -10.81 11.96 -1.53
N ILE A 27 -9.62 11.86 -0.94
CA ILE A 27 -8.37 11.82 -1.68
C ILE A 27 -8.12 10.37 -2.10
N ALA A 28 -8.50 10.03 -3.33
CA ALA A 28 -8.30 8.70 -3.90
C ALA A 28 -6.89 8.57 -4.50
N MET A 29 -6.14 7.57 -4.04
CA MET A 29 -4.75 7.32 -4.47
C MET A 29 -4.66 6.49 -5.75
N SER A 30 -5.77 6.12 -6.39
CA SER A 30 -5.83 5.10 -7.44
C SER A 30 -4.94 5.35 -8.67
N ARG A 31 -4.42 6.57 -8.86
CA ARG A 31 -3.47 6.92 -9.93
C ARG A 31 -1.99 6.76 -9.56
N PHE A 32 -1.67 6.62 -8.28
CA PHE A 32 -0.30 6.31 -7.82
C PHE A 32 -0.01 4.83 -8.03
N ARG A 33 0.28 4.44 -9.28
CA ARG A 33 0.40 3.04 -9.74
C ARG A 33 1.82 2.64 -10.18
N GLN A 34 2.83 3.45 -9.87
CA GLN A 34 4.21 3.14 -10.22
C GLN A 34 4.69 1.89 -9.46
N ILE A 35 5.39 0.99 -10.16
CA ILE A 35 6.17 -0.10 -9.57
C ILE A 35 7.57 0.00 -10.15
N THR A 36 8.60 0.07 -9.32
CA THR A 36 10.01 0.12 -9.78
C THR A 36 10.85 -0.82 -8.93
N TYR A 37 11.37 -1.88 -9.54
CA TYR A 37 12.27 -2.81 -8.87
C TYR A 37 13.73 -2.38 -9.06
N HIS A 38 14.46 -2.24 -7.95
CA HIS A 38 15.88 -1.88 -7.91
C HIS A 38 16.72 -3.10 -7.55
N ALA A 39 17.21 -3.83 -8.57
CA ALA A 39 17.95 -5.08 -8.37
C ALA A 39 19.25 -4.93 -7.55
N ASN A 40 19.94 -3.81 -7.72
CA ASN A 40 21.18 -3.49 -6.99
C ASN A 40 20.96 -3.31 -5.48
N ARG A 41 19.82 -2.72 -5.09
CA ARG A 41 19.45 -2.46 -3.69
C ARG A 41 18.57 -3.56 -3.10
N ARG A 42 18.01 -4.43 -3.95
CA ARG A 42 16.98 -5.43 -3.60
C ARG A 42 15.74 -4.78 -2.95
N THR A 43 15.30 -3.66 -3.51
CA THR A 43 14.12 -2.90 -3.03
C THR A 43 13.11 -2.71 -4.16
N VAL A 44 11.85 -2.45 -3.80
CA VAL A 44 10.79 -2.12 -4.76
C VAL A 44 10.11 -0.84 -4.31
N ASP A 45 10.04 0.14 -5.19
CA ASP A 45 9.25 1.35 -4.98
C ASP A 45 7.82 1.06 -5.46
N LEU A 46 6.85 1.33 -4.58
CA LEU A 46 5.46 0.97 -4.79
C LEU A 46 4.56 2.19 -4.61
N GLY A 47 3.78 2.49 -5.65
CA GLY A 47 2.76 3.54 -5.59
C GLY A 47 1.68 3.23 -4.55
N ALA A 48 1.32 4.24 -3.76
CA ALA A 48 0.35 4.11 -2.66
C ALA A 48 -1.06 3.68 -3.10
N GLY A 49 -1.38 3.81 -4.39
CA GLY A 49 -2.65 3.46 -5.00
C GLY A 49 -2.81 2.03 -5.47
N LEU A 50 -1.74 1.24 -5.42
CA LEU A 50 -1.72 -0.13 -5.90
C LEU A 50 -2.47 -1.09 -4.96
N LEU A 51 -2.94 -2.18 -5.56
CA LEU A 51 -3.34 -3.40 -4.86
C LEU A 51 -2.17 -4.38 -4.83
N TRP A 52 -2.13 -5.28 -3.85
CA TRP A 52 -1.10 -6.32 -3.81
C TRP A 52 -1.15 -7.25 -5.04
N ASP A 53 -2.33 -7.42 -5.64
CA ASP A 53 -2.54 -8.11 -6.91
C ASP A 53 -1.70 -7.48 -8.04
N ASP A 54 -1.71 -6.14 -8.15
CA ASP A 54 -0.95 -5.40 -9.15
C ASP A 54 0.56 -5.59 -8.96
N VAL A 55 1.01 -5.63 -7.71
CA VAL A 55 2.43 -5.79 -7.35
C VAL A 55 2.95 -7.15 -7.79
N TYR A 56 2.27 -8.22 -7.39
CA TYR A 56 2.73 -9.57 -7.69
C TYR A 56 2.59 -9.90 -9.18
N GLN A 57 1.62 -9.32 -9.90
CA GLN A 57 1.56 -9.42 -11.37
C GLN A 57 2.87 -8.94 -12.05
N VAL A 58 3.55 -7.95 -11.46
CA VAL A 58 4.82 -7.42 -11.98
C VAL A 58 6.04 -8.14 -11.40
N LEU A 59 6.03 -8.50 -10.12
CA LEU A 59 7.20 -9.06 -9.44
C LEU A 59 7.36 -10.57 -9.61
N ASP A 60 6.26 -11.32 -9.76
CA ASP A 60 6.32 -12.79 -9.88
C ASP A 60 7.13 -13.25 -11.11
N PRO A 61 6.99 -12.65 -12.32
CA PRO A 61 7.83 -13.00 -13.47
C PRO A 61 9.33 -12.73 -13.25
N LEU A 62 9.68 -11.85 -12.31
CA LEU A 62 11.05 -11.53 -11.93
C LEU A 62 11.59 -12.43 -10.81
N ASN A 63 10.77 -13.37 -10.32
CA ASN A 63 11.06 -14.22 -9.16
C ASN A 63 11.41 -13.40 -7.90
N ILE A 64 10.74 -12.26 -7.71
CA ILE A 64 10.90 -11.38 -6.55
C ILE A 64 9.63 -11.45 -5.68
N THR A 65 9.83 -11.58 -4.37
CA THR A 65 8.73 -11.55 -3.39
C THR A 65 9.02 -10.48 -2.35
N VAL A 66 8.03 -9.62 -2.12
CA VAL A 66 8.02 -8.66 -1.00
C VAL A 66 7.08 -9.15 0.10
N VAL A 67 7.27 -8.67 1.32
CA VAL A 67 6.39 -8.96 2.47
C VAL A 67 5.10 -8.16 2.30
N GLY A 68 4.16 -8.72 1.54
CA GLY A 68 2.91 -8.08 1.15
C GLY A 68 1.65 -8.83 1.57
N GLY A 69 0.49 -8.30 1.17
CA GLY A 69 -0.83 -8.81 1.55
C GLY A 69 -1.11 -10.24 1.08
N ARG A 70 -1.92 -10.96 1.86
CA ARG A 70 -2.22 -12.39 1.64
C ARG A 70 -3.41 -12.66 0.74
N VAL A 71 -4.32 -11.68 0.60
CA VAL A 71 -5.60 -11.84 -0.11
C VAL A 71 -5.77 -10.73 -1.14
N THR A 72 -6.52 -11.04 -2.19
CA THR A 72 -6.78 -10.17 -3.34
C THR A 72 -7.56 -8.92 -2.94
N GLY A 73 -7.35 -7.82 -3.64
CA GLY A 73 -8.08 -6.56 -3.46
C GLY A 73 -7.54 -5.66 -2.33
N VAL A 74 -6.53 -6.10 -1.59
CA VAL A 74 -5.97 -5.32 -0.48
C VAL A 74 -5.02 -4.25 -1.02
N GLY A 75 -5.29 -3.00 -0.65
CA GLY A 75 -4.43 -1.87 -1.03
C GLY A 75 -3.15 -1.79 -0.21
N ILE A 76 -2.06 -1.38 -0.87
CA ILE A 76 -0.72 -1.28 -0.25
C ILE A 76 -0.71 -0.31 0.92
N ALA A 77 -1.09 0.95 0.69
CA ALA A 77 -0.94 2.01 1.68
C ALA A 77 -1.67 1.71 3.00
N GLY A 78 -2.90 1.18 2.91
CA GLY A 78 -3.67 0.83 4.10
C GLY A 78 -3.08 -0.36 4.87
N LEU A 79 -2.60 -1.39 4.17
CA LEU A 79 -2.02 -2.57 4.81
C LEU A 79 -0.69 -2.26 5.48
N ILE A 80 0.21 -1.55 4.81
CA ILE A 80 1.53 -1.22 5.32
C ILE A 80 1.43 -0.30 6.54
N LEU A 81 0.63 0.76 6.46
CA LEU A 81 0.46 1.70 7.59
C LEU A 81 -0.26 1.06 8.80
N GLY A 82 -0.99 -0.04 8.58
CA GLY A 82 -1.61 -0.85 9.64
C GLY A 82 -0.72 -2.00 10.15
N GLY A 83 0.53 -2.11 9.71
CA GLY A 83 1.45 -3.20 10.03
C GLY A 83 1.52 -4.24 8.91
N GLY A 84 0.44 -4.99 8.70
CA GLY A 84 0.26 -5.85 7.53
C GLY A 84 0.89 -7.24 7.62
N TYR A 85 0.05 -8.26 7.79
CA TYR A 85 0.47 -9.66 7.79
C TYR A 85 0.65 -10.22 6.37
N SER A 86 1.77 -10.90 6.18
CA SER A 86 2.15 -11.61 4.97
C SER A 86 2.32 -13.11 5.23
N TRP A 87 2.32 -13.92 4.16
CA TRP A 87 2.78 -15.31 4.22
C TRP A 87 4.25 -15.44 4.67
N LYS A 88 5.00 -14.34 4.55
CA LYS A 88 6.41 -14.24 4.92
C LYS A 88 6.64 -13.72 6.33
N SER A 89 5.58 -13.42 7.10
CA SER A 89 5.76 -12.71 8.36
C SER A 89 6.50 -13.48 9.46
N ASN A 90 6.39 -14.81 9.49
CA ASN A 90 7.16 -15.61 10.46
C ASN A 90 8.68 -15.57 10.20
N GLN A 91 9.11 -15.20 8.99
CA GLN A 91 10.53 -15.14 8.62
C GLN A 91 11.06 -13.71 8.60
N TYR A 92 10.22 -12.73 8.25
CA TYR A 92 10.66 -11.36 7.95
C TYR A 92 9.87 -10.27 8.68
N GLY A 93 8.97 -10.61 9.60
CA GLY A 93 8.14 -9.64 10.32
C GLY A 93 6.93 -9.14 9.54
N LEU A 94 6.32 -8.06 10.01
CA LEU A 94 5.19 -7.43 9.33
C LEU A 94 5.65 -6.69 8.07
N SER A 95 4.70 -6.32 7.21
CA SER A 95 4.99 -5.58 5.99
C SER A 95 5.64 -4.22 6.30
N ILE A 96 5.22 -3.58 7.39
CA ILE A 96 5.81 -2.33 7.89
C ILE A 96 7.28 -2.48 8.32
N ASP A 97 7.67 -3.65 8.84
CA ASP A 97 9.04 -3.92 9.30
C ASP A 97 10.03 -4.01 8.13
N ASN A 98 9.51 -4.08 6.89
CA ASN A 98 10.29 -4.19 5.67
C ASN A 98 10.29 -2.90 4.83
N VAL A 99 9.72 -1.79 5.36
CA VAL A 99 9.72 -0.50 4.67
C VAL A 99 11.00 0.27 4.96
N ILE A 100 11.60 0.83 3.92
CA ILE A 100 12.84 1.61 4.00
C ILE A 100 12.55 3.11 4.04
N GLU A 101 11.61 3.60 3.22
CA GLU A 101 11.22 5.00 3.19
C GLU A 101 9.76 5.20 2.81
N TYR A 102 9.23 6.37 3.13
CA TYR A 102 7.92 6.86 2.67
C TYR A 102 8.07 8.26 2.08
N GLU A 103 7.40 8.52 0.96
CA GLU A 103 7.13 9.88 0.49
C GLU A 103 5.76 10.33 1.04
N VAL A 104 5.73 11.45 1.76
CA VAL A 104 4.56 11.91 2.51
C VAL A 104 4.25 13.36 2.18
N SER A 105 2.97 13.66 1.90
CA SER A 105 2.46 15.03 1.82
C SER A 105 1.85 15.43 3.17
N THR A 106 2.30 16.55 3.72
CA THR A 106 1.80 17.10 4.98
C THR A 106 0.79 18.22 4.74
N LYS A 107 0.01 18.55 5.78
CA LYS A 107 -0.84 19.73 5.81
C LYS A 107 -0.05 21.02 5.92
#